data_AF-A0A2P8LB17-F1
#
_entry.id   AF-A0A2P8LB17-F1
#
_cell.length_a   1.000
_cell.length_b   1.000
_cell.length_c   1.000
_cell.angle_alpha   90.00
_cell.angle_beta   90.00
_cell.angle_gamma   90.00
#
_symmetry.space_group_name_H-M   'P 1'
#
loop_
_entity.id
_entity.type
_entity.pdbx_description
1 polymer ?
#
loop_
_entity_poly.entity_id
_entity_poly.type
_entity_poly.pdbx_seq_one_letter_code
_entity_poly.pdbx_strand_id
1 'polypeptide(L)'
;MKVEPRPLIPSDVRSAPVEAVRPVNSRQATAFEAVLKTRKTQNRRSLRSDLEELTSAAGVDSLLFGSARSLELLEHVMEHILPSLDAETDIKELAHDLISEEIEMRRTLEQQRSEVHA
;
A
#
# COMPACT_ATOMS: atom_id res chain seq x y z
N MET A 1 34.21 27.86 6.16
CA MET A 1 32.84 27.96 6.71
C MET A 1 32.95 28.52 8.13
N LYS A 2 32.70 29.82 8.32
CA LYS A 2 32.71 30.48 9.63
C LYS A 2 31.27 30.51 10.14
N VAL A 3 31.01 30.00 11.34
CA VAL A 3 29.66 29.91 11.93
C VAL A 3 29.53 31.01 12.97
N GLU A 4 28.52 31.88 12.85
CA GLU A 4 28.26 32.94 13.83
C GLU A 4 27.46 32.44 15.03
N PRO A 5 27.69 32.98 16.24
CA PRO A 5 26.99 32.57 17.45
C PRO A 5 25.60 33.23 17.58
N ARG A 6 24.69 32.49 18.22
CA ARG A 6 23.28 32.82 18.46
C ARG A 6 23.12 34.07 19.35
N PRO A 7 22.12 34.95 19.12
CA PRO A 7 21.93 36.15 19.94
C PRO A 7 21.46 35.83 21.37
N LEU A 8 22.01 36.56 22.34
CA LEU A 8 21.64 36.50 23.76
C LEU A 8 20.38 37.35 23.99
N ILE A 9 19.37 36.77 24.64
CA ILE A 9 18.12 37.45 25.01
C ILE A 9 18.38 38.28 26.29
N PRO A 10 17.98 39.57 26.37
CA PRO A 10 18.16 40.39 27.57
C PRO A 10 17.34 39.83 28.76
N SER A 11 17.99 39.69 29.92
CA SER A 11 17.51 38.97 31.09
C SER A 11 16.66 39.79 32.07
N ASP A 12 15.84 40.76 31.62
CA ASP A 12 15.12 41.62 32.58
C ASP A 12 13.70 41.98 32.15
N VAL A 13 12.84 40.97 32.02
CA VAL A 13 11.38 41.17 32.05
C VAL A 13 10.87 40.57 33.36
N ARG A 14 10.89 41.38 34.42
CA ARG A 14 10.23 41.05 35.69
C ARG A 14 8.75 40.76 35.43
N SER A 15 8.39 39.48 35.52
CA SER A 15 6.99 39.03 35.38
C SER A 15 6.22 39.36 36.66
N ALA A 16 5.03 39.95 36.53
CA ALA A 16 4.12 40.23 37.64
C ALA A 16 3.73 38.93 38.37
N PRO A 17 3.38 38.98 39.68
CA PRO A 17 3.11 37.77 40.45
C PRO A 17 1.82 37.10 39.97
N VAL A 18 1.93 35.80 39.66
CA VAL A 18 0.82 34.93 39.23
C VAL A 18 -0.08 34.63 40.42
N GLU A 19 -1.37 34.95 40.31
CA GLU A 19 -2.38 34.61 41.31
C GLU A 19 -2.59 33.08 41.35
N ALA A 20 -2.50 32.50 42.55
CA ALA A 20 -2.50 31.06 42.72
C ALA A 20 -3.88 30.44 42.40
N VAL A 21 -3.92 29.58 41.39
CA VAL A 21 -5.10 28.78 41.05
C VAL A 21 -5.42 27.82 42.19
N ARG A 22 -6.67 27.81 42.66
CA ARG A 22 -7.11 26.92 43.75
C ARG A 22 -6.95 25.44 43.36
N PRO A 23 -6.54 24.57 44.30
CA PRO A 23 -6.35 23.15 44.02
C PRO A 23 -7.67 22.49 43.64
N VAL A 24 -7.66 21.76 42.52
CA VAL A 24 -8.80 20.99 42.02
C VAL A 24 -9.14 19.88 43.02
N ASN A 25 -10.43 19.73 43.34
CA ASN A 25 -10.91 18.71 44.28
C ASN A 25 -10.68 17.30 43.70
N SER A 26 -10.08 16.39 44.47
CA SER A 26 -9.63 15.06 44.03
C SER A 26 -10.71 14.23 43.34
N ARG A 27 -11.98 14.41 43.74
CA ARG A 27 -13.13 13.73 43.14
C ARG A 27 -13.39 14.14 41.69
N GLN A 28 -13.10 15.39 41.33
CA GLN A 28 -13.23 15.88 39.95
C GLN A 28 -12.09 15.36 39.08
N ALA A 29 -10.88 15.22 39.63
CA ALA A 29 -9.73 14.65 38.94
C ALA A 29 -9.98 13.18 38.53
N THR A 30 -10.57 12.37 39.43
CA THR A 30 -10.89 10.97 39.13
C THR A 30 -11.97 10.81 38.05
N ALA A 31 -12.98 11.66 38.06
CA ALA A 31 -14.05 11.62 37.04
C ALA A 31 -13.51 12.02 35.66
N PHE A 32 -12.64 13.04 35.62
CA PHE A 32 -11.97 13.47 34.41
C PHE A 32 -11.05 12.39 33.83
N GLU A 33 -10.23 11.75 34.67
CA GLU A 33 -9.37 10.63 34.29
C GLU A 33 -10.17 9.42 33.75
N ALA A 34 -11.33 9.12 34.33
CA ALA A 34 -12.21 8.06 33.83
C ALA A 34 -12.70 8.36 32.41
N VAL A 35 -13.16 9.60 32.15
CA VAL A 35 -13.63 10.03 30.83
C VAL A 35 -12.51 9.96 29.78
N LEU A 36 -11.29 10.38 30.13
CA LEU A 36 -10.12 10.27 29.27
C LEU A 36 -9.78 8.81 28.93
N LYS A 37 -9.84 7.91 29.91
CA LYS A 37 -9.60 6.47 29.69
C LYS A 37 -10.63 5.85 28.75
N THR A 38 -11.91 6.18 28.87
CA THR A 38 -12.98 5.70 27.96
C THR A 38 -12.79 6.16 26.52
N ARG A 39 -12.36 7.42 26.28
CA ARG A 39 -12.05 7.88 24.91
C ARG A 39 -10.85 7.13 24.33
N LYS A 40 -9.84 6.83 25.15
CA LYS A 40 -8.64 6.11 24.71
C LYS A 40 -8.93 4.66 24.31
N THR A 41 -9.96 4.02 24.87
CA THR A 41 -10.34 2.65 24.53
C THR A 41 -11.25 2.55 23.30
N GLN A 42 -12.17 3.50 23.08
CA GLN A 42 -13.03 3.47 21.88
C GLN A 42 -12.31 3.81 20.58
N ASN A 43 -11.19 4.53 20.64
CA ASN A 43 -10.45 4.99 19.45
C ASN A 43 -9.25 4.08 19.07
N ARG A 44 -9.22 2.83 19.55
CA ARG A 44 -8.10 1.88 19.36
C ARG A 44 -8.31 0.83 18.28
N ARG A 45 -9.39 0.87 17.50
CA ARG A 45 -9.30 0.32 16.15
C ARG A 45 -8.59 1.37 15.32
N SER A 46 -7.27 1.25 15.23
CA SER A 46 -6.47 2.25 14.56
C SER A 46 -6.85 2.23 13.08
N LEU A 47 -7.14 3.40 12.51
CA LEU A 47 -7.33 3.55 11.06
C LEU A 47 -6.16 2.93 10.27
N ARG A 48 -4.98 2.90 10.89
CA ARG A 48 -3.79 2.20 10.39
C ARG A 48 -3.96 0.68 10.36
N SER A 49 -4.54 0.05 11.38
CA SER A 49 -4.86 -1.38 11.38
C SER A 49 -5.91 -1.70 10.33
N ASP A 50 -6.92 -0.85 10.16
CA ASP A 50 -7.94 -1.03 9.13
C ASP A 50 -7.34 -0.82 7.72
N LEU A 51 -6.39 0.10 7.56
CA LEU A 51 -5.61 0.25 6.33
C LEU A 51 -4.64 -0.92 6.11
N GLU A 52 -3.98 -1.44 7.13
CA GLU A 52 -3.13 -2.64 7.05
C GLU A 52 -3.96 -3.88 6.71
N GLU A 53 -5.21 -3.98 7.19
CA GLU A 53 -6.18 -5.03 6.83
C GLU A 53 -6.68 -4.89 5.37
N LEU A 54 -6.94 -3.65 4.91
CA LEU A 54 -7.32 -3.36 3.52
C LEU A 54 -6.16 -3.48 2.52
N THR A 55 -4.92 -3.19 2.95
CA THR A 55 -3.70 -3.29 2.13
C THR A 55 -3.02 -4.64 2.26
N SER A 56 -3.43 -5.47 3.23
CA SER A 56 -3.31 -6.92 3.17
C SER A 56 -4.24 -7.38 2.05
N ALA A 57 -3.84 -7.10 0.82
CA ALA A 57 -4.49 -7.59 -0.38
C ALA A 57 -4.73 -9.07 -0.18
N ALA A 58 -6.00 -9.41 0.04
CA ALA A 58 -6.46 -10.77 0.18
C ALA A 58 -5.87 -11.57 -0.98
N GLY A 59 -5.03 -12.54 -0.63
CA GLY A 59 -4.40 -13.56 -1.46
C GLY A 59 -4.71 -13.50 -2.95
N VAL A 60 -4.05 -12.58 -3.67
CA VAL A 60 -3.85 -12.83 -5.09
C VAL A 60 -2.79 -13.90 -5.15
N ASP A 61 -3.25 -15.15 -5.28
CA ASP A 61 -2.39 -16.32 -5.35
C ASP A 61 -1.29 -16.08 -6.40
N SER A 62 -0.02 -16.20 -6.01
CA SER A 62 1.11 -15.96 -6.92
C SER A 62 1.08 -16.89 -8.13
N LEU A 63 0.41 -18.05 -8.02
CA LEU A 63 0.18 -18.97 -9.13
C LEU A 63 -0.69 -18.33 -10.23
N LEU A 64 -1.49 -17.30 -9.88
CA LEU A 64 -2.24 -16.49 -10.83
C LEU A 64 -1.33 -15.65 -11.74
N PHE A 65 -0.07 -15.47 -11.40
CA PHE A 65 0.93 -14.82 -12.25
C PHE A 65 2.05 -15.78 -12.66
N GLY A 66 1.84 -17.08 -12.45
CA GLY A 66 2.74 -18.13 -12.90
C GLY A 66 2.84 -18.17 -14.44
N SER A 67 3.97 -18.68 -14.94
CA SER A 67 4.23 -18.83 -16.37
C SER A 67 3.15 -19.66 -17.07
N ALA A 68 2.69 -20.75 -16.45
CA ALA A 68 1.60 -21.58 -16.96
C ALA A 68 0.30 -20.80 -17.20
N ARG A 69 -0.18 -20.05 -16.19
CA ARG A 69 -1.41 -19.26 -16.34
C ARG A 69 -1.27 -18.14 -17.36
N SER A 70 -0.07 -17.54 -17.46
CA SER A 70 0.16 -16.52 -18.48
C SER A 70 0.03 -17.06 -19.91
N LEU A 71 0.39 -18.33 -20.11
CA LEU A 71 0.27 -19.02 -21.39
C LEU A 71 -1.20 -19.36 -21.68
N GLU A 72 -1.92 -19.91 -20.70
CA GLU A 72 -3.36 -20.17 -20.81
C GLU A 72 -4.17 -18.92 -21.16
N LEU A 73 -3.81 -17.76 -20.59
CA LEU A 73 -4.47 -16.49 -20.90
C LEU A 73 -4.21 -16.05 -22.33
N LEU A 74 -2.99 -16.22 -22.86
CA LEU A 74 -2.67 -15.87 -24.23
C LEU A 74 -3.40 -16.79 -25.23
N GLU A 75 -3.46 -18.09 -24.94
CA GLU A 75 -4.26 -19.05 -25.73
C GLU A 75 -5.75 -18.68 -25.71
N HIS A 76 -6.29 -18.32 -24.55
CA HIS A 76 -7.67 -17.87 -24.43
C HIS A 76 -7.95 -16.59 -25.24
N VAL A 77 -7.02 -15.62 -25.20
CA VAL A 77 -7.13 -14.40 -26.01
C VAL A 77 -7.20 -14.74 -27.49
N MET A 78 -6.33 -15.64 -27.95
CA MET A 78 -6.23 -16.04 -29.35
C MET A 78 -7.48 -16.78 -29.83
N GLU A 79 -8.02 -17.69 -29.02
CA GLU A 79 -9.16 -18.52 -29.41
C GLU A 79 -10.52 -17.84 -29.24
N HIS A 80 -10.68 -16.99 -28.22
CA HIS A 80 -11.99 -16.49 -27.81
C HIS A 80 -12.15 -14.99 -27.98
N ILE A 81 -11.10 -14.20 -27.71
CA ILE A 81 -11.19 -12.73 -27.69
C ILE A 81 -10.92 -12.16 -29.08
N LEU A 82 -9.81 -12.57 -29.70
CA LEU A 82 -9.33 -12.04 -30.98
C LEU A 82 -10.33 -12.25 -32.14
N PRO A 83 -11.02 -13.40 -32.25
CA PRO A 83 -12.07 -13.58 -33.27
C PRO A 83 -13.30 -12.71 -33.01
N SER A 84 -13.66 -12.52 -31.74
CA SER A 84 -14.83 -11.74 -31.30
C SER A 84 -14.64 -10.22 -31.38
N LEU A 85 -13.40 -9.77 -31.55
CA LEU A 85 -13.06 -8.35 -31.57
C LEU A 85 -13.61 -7.70 -32.85
N ASP A 86 -14.23 -6.54 -32.74
CA ASP A 86 -14.64 -5.75 -33.91
C ASP A 86 -13.45 -4.93 -34.41
N ALA A 87 -12.57 -5.58 -35.15
CA ALA A 87 -11.34 -5.03 -35.71
C ALA A 87 -11.13 -5.50 -37.14
N GLU A 88 -10.37 -4.73 -37.91
CA GLU A 88 -9.98 -5.08 -39.28
C GLU A 88 -9.21 -6.40 -39.33
N THR A 89 -9.40 -7.17 -40.41
CA THR A 89 -8.78 -8.49 -40.58
C THR A 89 -7.25 -8.41 -40.48
N ASP A 90 -6.63 -7.42 -41.11
CA ASP A 90 -5.18 -7.20 -41.08
C ASP A 90 -4.66 -6.97 -39.65
N ILE A 91 -5.45 -6.28 -38.81
CA ILE A 91 -5.11 -6.05 -37.40
C ILE A 91 -5.24 -7.34 -36.59
N LYS A 92 -6.26 -8.17 -36.89
CA LYS A 92 -6.44 -9.48 -36.25
C LYS A 92 -5.32 -10.44 -36.62
N GLU A 93 -4.91 -10.47 -37.89
CA GLU A 93 -3.79 -11.30 -38.37
C GLU A 93 -2.48 -10.88 -37.69
N LEU A 94 -2.18 -9.58 -37.67
CA LEU A 94 -1.00 -9.06 -36.97
C LEU A 94 -1.02 -9.41 -35.47
N ALA A 95 -2.17 -9.26 -34.81
CA ALA A 95 -2.31 -9.59 -33.40
C ALA A 95 -2.16 -11.10 -33.16
N HIS A 96 -2.67 -11.94 -34.06
CA HIS A 96 -2.53 -13.39 -33.99
C HIS A 96 -1.05 -13.80 -34.08
N ASP A 97 -0.31 -13.23 -35.03
CA ASP A 97 1.12 -13.52 -35.21
C ASP A 97 1.94 -13.10 -33.99
N LEU A 98 1.71 -11.88 -33.48
CA LEU A 98 2.40 -11.38 -32.28
C LEU A 98 2.11 -12.21 -31.04
N ILE A 99 0.85 -12.61 -30.84
CA ILE A 99 0.48 -13.45 -29.68
C ILE A 99 1.07 -14.85 -29.83
N SER A 100 1.13 -15.40 -31.04
CA SER A 100 1.75 -16.69 -31.31
C SER A 100 3.25 -16.68 -30.99
N GLU A 101 3.98 -15.65 -31.44
CA GLU A 101 5.41 -15.48 -31.13
C GLU A 101 5.65 -15.37 -29.61
N GLU A 102 4.82 -14.63 -28.90
CA GLU A 102 4.93 -14.48 -27.45
C GLU A 102 4.69 -15.82 -26.72
N ILE A 103 3.72 -16.62 -27.16
CA ILE A 103 3.48 -17.96 -26.61
C ILE A 103 4.70 -18.86 -26.82
N GLU A 104 5.29 -18.87 -28.02
CA GLU A 104 6.49 -19.66 -28.31
C GLU A 104 7.66 -19.23 -27.44
N MET A 105 7.92 -17.93 -27.32
CA MET A 105 8.99 -17.38 -26.49
C MET A 105 8.84 -17.82 -25.03
N ARG A 106 7.62 -17.74 -24.48
CA ARG A 106 7.34 -18.19 -23.10
C ARG A 106 7.53 -19.68 -22.92
N ARG A 107 7.14 -20.51 -23.90
CA ARG A 107 7.39 -21.96 -23.87
C ARG A 107 8.87 -22.27 -23.85
N THR A 108 9.66 -21.61 -24.69
CA THR A 108 11.12 -21.78 -24.70
C THR A 108 11.76 -21.35 -23.38
N LEU A 109 11.36 -20.21 -22.83
CA LEU A 109 11.87 -19.73 -21.54
C LEU A 109 11.50 -20.67 -20.38
N GLU A 110 10.28 -21.21 -20.37
CA GLU A 110 9.87 -22.18 -19.36
C GLU A 110 10.67 -23.48 -19.47
N GLN A 111 10.92 -23.95 -20.69
CA GLN A 111 11.76 -25.12 -20.93
C GLN A 111 13.19 -24.88 -20.41
N GLN A 112 13.81 -23.75 -20.73
CA GLN A 112 15.13 -23.39 -20.23
C GLN A 112 15.17 -23.31 -18.69
N ARG A 113 14.14 -22.74 -18.06
CA ARG A 113 14.03 -22.69 -16.60
C ARG A 113 13.92 -24.09 -15.99
N SER A 114 13.17 -24.99 -16.62
CA SER A 114 13.06 -26.38 -16.18
C SER A 114 14.39 -27.13 -16.27
N GLU A 115 15.20 -26.87 -17.30
CA GLU A 115 16.52 -27.47 -17.50
C GLU A 115 17.58 -26.94 -16.51
N VAL A 116 17.49 -25.67 -16.10
CA VAL A 116 18.42 -25.05 -15.14
C VAL A 116 18.11 -25.44 -13.68
N HIS A 117 16.86 -25.79 -13.38
CA HIS A 117 16.42 -26.22 -12.05
C HIS A 117 16.43 -27.75 -11.84
N ALA A 118 16.78 -28.53 -12.87
CA ALA A 118 16.94 -29.98 -12.81
C ALA A 118 18.38 -30.39 -12.42
#